data_AF-A0A7X9JXH9-F1
#
_entry.id   AF-A0A7X9JXH9-F1
#
_cell.length_a   1.000
_cell.length_b   1.000
_cell.length_c   1.000
_cell.angle_alpha   90.00
_cell.angle_beta   90.00
_cell.angle_gamma   90.00
#
_symmetry.space_group_name_H-M   'P 1'
#
loop_
_entity.id
_entity.type
_entity.pdbx_description
1 polymer ?
#
loop_
_entity_poly.entity_id
_entity_poly.type
_entity_poly.pdbx_seq_one_letter_code
_entity_poly.pdbx_strand_id
1 'polypeptide(L)'
;MAEANEQDFYDKIFPVPERVREKSYIKSREEYEKLYKESIENPDAFWAKMATERLAWFKPFDKNKVSSWSFDAKDLHVRWFEGGKLNV
;
A
#
# COMPACT_ATOMS: atom_id res chain seq x y z
N MET A 1 16.92 -43.94 2.14
CA MET A 1 15.79 -43.00 2.38
C MET A 1 16.36 -41.63 2.10
N ALA A 2 15.96 -41.00 1.00
CA ALA A 2 16.58 -39.75 0.56
C ALA A 2 16.21 -38.63 1.53
N GLU A 3 17.23 -38.04 2.15
CA GLU A 3 17.10 -36.81 2.93
C GLU A 3 16.70 -35.72 1.92
N ALA A 4 15.43 -35.29 1.98
CA ALA A 4 15.01 -34.08 1.28
C ALA A 4 15.85 -32.94 1.86
N ASN A 5 16.62 -32.27 1.00
CA ASN A 5 17.52 -31.20 1.38
C ASN A 5 16.69 -30.07 1.99
N GLU A 6 17.00 -29.66 3.22
CA GLU A 6 16.24 -28.66 3.99
C GLU A 6 16.11 -27.33 3.21
N GLN A 7 17.08 -27.05 2.35
CA GLN A 7 17.09 -25.92 1.42
C GLN A 7 15.89 -25.92 0.44
N ASP A 8 15.46 -27.09 -0.03
CA ASP A 8 14.35 -27.24 -0.99
C ASP A 8 12.99 -26.82 -0.39
N PHE A 9 12.88 -26.82 0.94
CA PHE A 9 11.67 -26.36 1.62
C PHE A 9 11.56 -24.83 1.61
N TYR A 10 12.66 -24.12 1.83
CA TYR A 10 12.68 -22.66 1.89
C TYR A 10 12.46 -22.00 0.52
N ASP A 11 12.83 -22.67 -0.57
CA ASP A 11 12.62 -22.20 -1.93
C ASP A 11 11.22 -22.55 -2.50
N LYS A 12 10.41 -23.29 -1.73
CA LYS A 12 9.10 -23.76 -2.18
C LYS A 12 8.06 -22.65 -2.16
N ILE A 13 7.48 -22.36 -3.33
CA ILE A 13 6.34 -21.45 -3.46
C ILE A 13 5.04 -22.18 -3.12
N PHE A 14 4.30 -21.66 -2.15
CA PHE A 14 2.98 -22.15 -1.78
C PHE A 14 1.90 -21.27 -2.42
N PRO A 15 1.14 -21.76 -3.42
CA PRO A 15 0.09 -20.97 -4.05
C PRO A 15 -1.04 -20.70 -3.06
N VAL A 16 -1.64 -19.51 -3.17
CA VAL A 16 -2.81 -19.14 -2.37
C VAL A 16 -3.98 -20.06 -2.73
N PRO A 17 -4.59 -20.78 -1.75
CA PRO A 17 -5.75 -21.62 -2.01
C PRO A 17 -6.94 -20.82 -2.56
N GLU A 18 -7.72 -21.40 -3.48
CA GLU A 18 -8.81 -20.69 -4.16
C GLU A 18 -9.84 -20.10 -3.17
N ARG A 19 -10.22 -20.88 -2.15
CA ARG A 19 -11.14 -20.44 -1.07
C ARG A 19 -10.71 -19.15 -0.36
N VAL A 20 -9.41 -18.85 -0.35
CA VAL A 20 -8.85 -17.64 0.23
C VAL A 20 -8.87 -16.52 -0.82
N ARG A 21 -8.40 -16.81 -2.03
CA ARG A 21 -8.37 -15.87 -3.17
C ARG A 21 -9.74 -15.26 -3.45
N GLU A 22 -10.80 -16.07 -3.44
CA GLU A 22 -12.18 -15.62 -3.66
C GLU A 22 -12.65 -14.56 -2.65
N LYS A 23 -12.12 -14.58 -1.42
CA LYS A 23 -12.50 -13.64 -0.35
C LYS A 23 -11.54 -12.46 -0.21
N SER A 24 -10.36 -12.51 -0.81
CA SER A 24 -9.36 -11.44 -0.77
C SER A 24 -9.80 -10.21 -1.57
N TYR A 25 -9.36 -9.02 -1.16
CA TYR A 25 -9.59 -7.78 -1.92
C TYR A 25 -8.72 -7.68 -3.19
N ILE A 26 -7.60 -8.41 -3.23
CA ILE A 26 -6.71 -8.52 -4.39
C ILE A 26 -6.67 -10.00 -4.79
N LYS A 27 -6.94 -10.29 -6.06
CA LYS A 27 -7.17 -11.65 -6.58
C LYS A 27 -5.92 -12.30 -7.13
N SER A 28 -4.95 -11.53 -7.58
CA SER A 28 -3.74 -12.07 -8.19
C SER A 28 -2.50 -11.24 -7.87
N ARG A 29 -1.34 -11.82 -8.17
CA ARG A 29 -0.04 -11.14 -8.03
C ARG A 29 0.05 -9.95 -8.99
N GLU A 30 -0.46 -10.11 -10.20
CA GLU A 30 -0.47 -9.07 -11.24
C GLU A 30 -1.33 -7.87 -10.81
N GLU A 31 -2.48 -8.13 -10.17
CA GLU A 31 -3.33 -7.07 -9.62
C GLU A 31 -2.62 -6.30 -8.49
N TYR A 32 -1.95 -7.01 -7.58
CA TYR A 32 -1.12 -6.40 -6.55
C TYR A 32 0.01 -5.55 -7.17
N GLU A 33 0.76 -6.11 -8.12
CA GLU A 33 1.90 -5.44 -8.75
C GLU A 33 1.46 -4.17 -9.48
N LYS A 34 0.28 -4.19 -10.12
CA LYS A 34 -0.31 -3.00 -10.74
C LYS A 34 -0.61 -1.91 -9.71
N LEU A 35 -1.31 -2.25 -8.62
CA LEU A 35 -1.66 -1.28 -7.57
C LEU A 35 -0.40 -0.73 -6.88
N TYR A 36 0.56 -1.62 -6.60
CA TYR A 36 1.84 -1.25 -6.01
C TYR A 36 2.61 -0.29 -6.91
N LYS A 37 2.73 -0.61 -8.20
CA LYS A 37 3.40 0.25 -9.18
C LYS A 37 2.76 1.64 -9.22
N GLU A 38 1.43 1.72 -9.26
CA GLU A 38 0.70 3.00 -9.23
C GLU A 38 0.99 3.80 -7.94
N SER A 39 1.04 3.13 -6.79
CA SER A 39 1.32 3.76 -5.48
C SER A 39 2.72 4.36 -5.36
N ILE A 40 3.67 3.92 -6.18
CA ILE A 40 5.06 4.37 -6.17
C ILE A 40 5.34 5.37 -7.31
N GLU A 41 4.81 5.12 -8.51
CA GLU A 41 5.04 5.99 -9.68
C GLU A 41 4.19 7.27 -9.63
N ASN A 42 2.97 7.20 -9.11
CA ASN A 42 2.06 8.33 -8.98
C ASN A 42 1.47 8.42 -7.55
N PRO A 43 2.33 8.59 -6.53
CA PRO A 43 1.95 8.39 -5.13
C PRO A 43 0.84 9.35 -4.68
N ASP A 44 0.94 10.64 -4.99
CA ASP A 44 -0.07 11.61 -4.57
C ASP A 44 -1.45 11.32 -5.17
N ALA A 45 -1.52 10.90 -6.44
CA ALA A 45 -2.77 10.55 -7.09
C ALA A 45 -3.39 9.29 -6.45
N PHE A 46 -2.58 8.25 -6.26
CA PHE A 46 -3.01 6.99 -5.65
C PHE A 46 -3.51 7.20 -4.21
N TRP A 47 -2.70 7.85 -3.38
CA TRP A 47 -3.02 8.04 -1.96
C TRP A 47 -4.15 9.05 -1.73
N ALA A 48 -4.28 10.07 -2.57
CA ALA A 48 -5.44 10.96 -2.53
C ALA A 48 -6.73 10.17 -2.77
N LYS A 49 -6.76 9.31 -3.81
CA LYS A 49 -7.90 8.44 -4.09
C LYS A 49 -8.22 7.54 -2.90
N MET A 50 -7.22 6.80 -2.39
CA MET A 50 -7.41 5.91 -1.24
C MET A 50 -7.97 6.64 -0.02
N ALA A 51 -7.41 7.81 0.31
CA ALA A 51 -7.86 8.60 1.46
C ALA A 51 -9.29 9.15 1.28
N THR A 52 -9.70 9.51 0.06
CA THR A 52 -11.06 9.98 -0.22
C THR A 52 -12.10 8.87 -0.22
N GLU A 53 -11.74 7.65 -0.65
CA GLU A 53 -12.66 6.51 -0.71
C GLU A 53 -12.82 5.81 0.64
N ARG A 54 -11.79 5.84 1.50
CA ARG A 54 -11.74 5.03 2.72
C ARG A 54 -11.99 5.80 4.02
N LEU A 55 -11.82 7.13 4.01
CA LEU A 55 -11.95 7.96 5.21
C LEU A 55 -13.06 8.99 5.05
N ALA A 56 -13.79 9.23 6.14
CA ALA A 56 -14.78 10.29 6.22
C ALA A 56 -14.12 11.59 6.70
N TRP A 57 -14.13 12.61 5.85
CA TRP A 57 -13.54 13.91 6.14
C TRP A 57 -14.63 14.93 6.48
N PHE A 58 -14.48 15.65 7.60
CA PHE A 58 -15.28 16.85 7.86
C PHE A 58 -14.84 18.01 6.97
N LYS A 59 -13.52 18.12 6.78
CA LYS A 59 -12.91 19.04 5.82
C LYS A 59 -11.94 18.24 4.94
N PRO A 60 -12.13 18.23 3.61
CA PRO A 60 -11.17 17.63 2.70
C PRO A 60 -9.78 18.27 2.82
N PHE A 61 -8.73 17.48 2.61
CA PHE A 61 -7.35 17.96 2.50
C PHE A 61 -7.10 18.74 1.20
N ASP A 62 -5.99 19.46 1.14
CA ASP A 62 -5.53 20.13 -0.08
C ASP A 62 -4.99 19.09 -1.07
N LYS A 63 -5.59 19.01 -2.27
CA LYS A 63 -5.21 18.06 -3.32
C LYS A 63 -3.77 18.24 -3.81
N ASN A 64 -3.16 19.41 -3.59
CA ASN A 64 -1.76 19.67 -3.94
C ASN A 64 -0.79 19.35 -2.79
N LYS A 65 -1.28 18.89 -1.65
CA LYS A 65 -0.49 18.58 -0.45
C LYS A 65 -0.86 17.22 0.15
N VAL A 66 -0.89 16.22 -0.73
CA VAL A 66 -1.21 14.84 -0.34
C VAL A 66 -0.09 14.26 0.51
N SER A 67 1.17 14.46 0.10
CA SER A 67 2.33 14.02 0.84
C SER A 67 3.48 15.01 0.72
N SER A 68 4.27 15.14 1.79
CA SER A 68 5.50 15.93 1.82
C SER A 68 6.40 15.38 2.90
N TRP A 69 7.62 15.00 2.54
CA TRP A 69 8.58 14.47 3.49
C TRP A 69 9.99 14.89 3.16
N SER A 70 10.82 14.96 4.19
CA SER A 70 12.26 15.14 4.11
C SER A 70 12.91 14.41 5.27
N PHE A 71 14.01 13.72 4.96
CA PHE A 71 14.88 13.05 5.94
C PHE A 71 16.14 13.86 6.25
N ASP A 72 16.25 15.07 5.69
CA ASP A 72 17.34 15.99 6.02
C ASP A 72 17.22 16.41 7.49
N ALA A 73 18.33 16.35 8.24
CA ALA A 73 18.33 16.68 9.66
C ALA A 73 17.86 18.12 9.97
N LYS A 74 18.01 19.07 9.04
CA LYS A 74 17.60 20.46 9.18
C LYS A 74 16.14 20.72 8.81
N ASP A 75 15.51 19.79 8.09
CA ASP A 75 14.13 19.87 7.63
C ASP A 75 13.43 18.51 7.77
N LEU A 76 13.65 17.82 8.89
CA LEU A 76 13.10 16.50 9.12
C LEU A 76 11.58 16.60 9.30
N HIS A 77 10.82 16.11 8.33
CA HIS A 77 9.36 16.09 8.42
C HIS A 77 8.75 14.96 7.59
N VAL A 78 7.55 14.53 8.00
CA VAL A 78 6.68 13.65 7.22
C VAL A 78 5.26 14.15 7.43
N ARG A 79 4.60 14.57 6.35
CA ARG A 79 3.24 15.12 6.36
C ARG A 79 2.40 14.42 5.31
N TRP A 80 1.15 14.20 5.67
CA TRP A 80 0.15 13.57 4.83
C TRP A 80 -1.18 14.31 4.94
N PHE A 81 -1.85 14.50 3.82
CA PHE A 81 -3.20 15.07 3.70
C PHE A 81 -3.34 16.43 4.41
N GLU A 82 -2.40 17.35 4.15
CA GLU A 82 -2.38 18.64 4.84
C GLU A 82 -3.69 19.43 4.64
N GLY A 83 -4.14 20.07 5.72
CA GLY A 83 -5.37 20.87 5.75
C GLY A 83 -6.66 20.06 5.89
N GLY A 84 -6.59 18.73 5.82
CA GLY A 84 -7.71 17.84 6.07
C GLY A 84 -8.09 17.77 7.54
N LYS A 85 -9.37 17.54 7.84
CA LYS A 85 -9.88 17.33 9.20
C LYS A 85 -10.84 16.16 9.22
N LEU A 86 -10.59 15.20 10.11
CA LEU A 86 -11.43 14.03 10.39
C LEU A 86 -11.44 13.77 11.91
N ASN A 87 -12.25 12.81 12.35
CA ASN A 87 -12.24 12.29 13.72
C ASN A 87 -12.25 10.76 13.71
N VAL A 88 -11.68 10.14 14.75
CA VAL A 88 -11.66 8.68 14.99
C VAL A 88 -12.67 8.32 16.07
#